data_AF-A0A815N5X8-F1
#
_entry.id   AF-A0A815N5X8-F1
#
_cell.length_a   1.000
_cell.length_b   1.000
_cell.length_c   1.000
_cell.angle_alpha   90.00
_cell.angle_beta   90.00
_cell.angle_gamma   90.00
#
_symmetry.space_group_name_H-M   'P 1'
#
loop_
_entity.id
_entity.type
_entity.pdbx_description
1 polymer ?
#
loop_
_entity_poly.entity_id
_entity_poly.type
_entity_poly.pdbx_seq_one_letter_code
_entity_poly.pdbx_strand_id
1 'polypeptide(L)'
;MANGIEVYVITASHEELVRMVLCDRKYGYNVKPENIIGITTLLKNGTQMTTSRKQITDNTYNQKQNLNLKFTFHVWSPQTALVGKYGAILTYISQWKMPIFVTGDTPSSDGYMLFHAYNQQRGTLRLWVNRRDAYLTLIKQMQNQHAKEQKKNELPVTADKNWMYVTPNDLRPTNGCD
;
A
#
# COMPACT_ATOMS: atom_id res chain seq x y z
N MET A 1 -8.43 2.82 14.22
CA MET A 1 -8.59 1.36 14.09
C MET A 1 -9.72 0.88 15.01
N ALA A 2 -10.98 1.15 14.66
CA ALA A 2 -12.11 0.94 15.57
C ALA A 2 -12.51 -0.54 15.78
N ASN A 3 -12.15 -1.42 14.84
CA ASN A 3 -12.60 -2.82 14.82
C ASN A 3 -11.44 -3.84 14.96
N GLY A 4 -10.29 -3.42 15.52
CA GLY A 4 -9.12 -4.30 15.67
C GLY A 4 -8.43 -4.71 14.36
N ILE A 5 -8.80 -4.11 13.23
CA ILE A 5 -8.12 -4.31 11.95
C ILE A 5 -6.97 -3.31 11.85
N GLU A 6 -5.77 -3.84 11.69
CA GLU A 6 -4.58 -3.02 11.48
C GLU A 6 -4.51 -2.49 10.05
N VAL A 7 -4.23 -1.20 9.92
CA VAL A 7 -4.20 -0.49 8.63
C VAL A 7 -2.76 -0.18 8.27
N TYR A 8 -2.38 -0.55 7.05
CA TYR A 8 -1.10 -0.25 6.43
C TYR A 8 -1.32 0.53 5.13
N VAL A 9 -0.36 1.37 4.79
CA VAL A 9 -0.34 2.11 3.52
C VAL A 9 0.91 1.72 2.76
N ILE A 10 0.74 1.24 1.53
CA ILE A 10 1.85 0.89 0.63
C ILE A 10 1.77 1.79 -0.62
N THR A 11 2.70 2.72 -0.71
CA THR A 11 2.64 3.82 -1.68
C THR A 11 3.88 3.91 -2.56
N ALA A 12 3.68 4.26 -3.83
CA ALA A 12 4.79 4.56 -4.75
C ALA A 12 5.32 6.01 -4.59
N SER A 13 4.88 6.72 -3.56
CA SER A 13 5.40 8.05 -3.19
C SER A 13 6.45 7.94 -2.08
N HIS A 14 7.21 9.01 -1.84
CA HIS A 14 8.21 9.03 -0.78
C HIS A 14 7.56 8.78 0.59
N GLU A 15 8.10 7.81 1.34
CA GLU A 15 7.51 7.32 2.60
C GLU A 15 7.28 8.45 3.61
N GLU A 16 8.31 9.26 3.88
CA GLU A 16 8.21 10.37 4.84
C GLU A 16 7.17 11.42 4.45
N LEU A 17 7.01 11.71 3.15
CA LEU A 17 6.01 12.70 2.69
C LEU A 17 4.59 12.18 2.90
N VAL A 18 4.36 10.89 2.64
CA VAL A 18 3.04 10.29 2.90
C VAL A 18 2.78 10.20 4.40
N ARG A 19 3.81 9.94 5.21
CA ARG A 19 3.73 9.91 6.68
C ARG A 19 3.31 11.28 7.23
N MET A 20 3.78 12.39 6.66
CA MET A 20 3.36 13.75 7.05
C MET A 20 1.86 14.01 6.84
N VAL A 21 1.20 13.31 5.91
CA VAL A 21 -0.24 13.47 5.67
C VAL A 21 -1.05 12.46 6.46
N LEU A 22 -0.75 11.16 6.33
CA LEU A 22 -1.64 10.11 6.83
C LEU A 22 -1.52 9.86 8.33
N CYS A 23 -0.43 10.31 8.95
CA CYS A 23 -0.23 10.19 10.39
C CYS A 23 -0.57 11.48 11.14
N ASP A 24 -0.68 12.62 10.45
CA ASP A 24 -1.09 13.87 11.07
C ASP A 24 -2.60 13.86 11.32
N ARG A 25 -2.96 14.10 12.59
CA ARG A 25 -4.35 14.12 13.06
C ARG A 25 -5.19 15.16 12.32
N LYS A 26 -4.57 16.22 11.80
CA LYS A 26 -5.23 17.26 11.00
C LYS A 26 -6.01 16.68 9.82
N TYR A 27 -5.54 15.59 9.21
CA TYR A 27 -6.17 14.99 8.03
C TYR A 27 -7.12 13.82 8.37
N GLY A 28 -7.29 13.48 9.64
CA GLY A 28 -8.31 12.53 10.11
C GLY A 28 -8.01 11.03 9.87
N TYR A 29 -6.98 10.67 9.10
CA TYR A 29 -6.65 9.26 8.82
C TYR A 29 -6.08 8.52 10.03
N ASN A 30 -5.25 9.20 10.83
CA ASN A 30 -4.68 8.69 12.08
C ASN A 30 -3.99 7.32 11.92
N VAL A 31 -3.30 7.09 10.80
CA VAL A 31 -2.53 5.86 10.56
C VAL A 31 -1.28 5.89 11.43
N LYS A 32 -0.91 4.75 12.02
CA LYS A 32 0.36 4.65 12.76
C LYS A 32 1.54 4.99 11.83
N PRO A 33 2.51 5.82 12.27
CA PRO A 33 3.72 6.11 11.50
C PRO A 33 4.41 4.86 10.96
N GLU A 34 4.56 3.83 11.79
CA GLU A 34 5.24 2.58 11.43
C GLU A 34 4.60 1.85 10.24
N ASN A 35 3.29 2.06 10.06
CA ASN A 35 2.47 1.37 9.08
C ASN A 35 2.41 2.11 7.73
N ILE A 36 3.10 3.24 7.60
CA ILE A 36 3.30 3.93 6.31
C ILE A 36 4.56 3.37 5.65
N ILE A 37 4.38 2.69 4.53
CA ILE A 37 5.43 2.00 3.78
C ILE A 37 5.47 2.62 2.39
N GLY A 38 6.56 3.30 2.05
CA GLY A 38 6.67 4.06 0.80
C GLY A 38 8.04 3.95 0.17
N ILE A 39 8.28 4.72 -0.89
CA ILE A 39 9.61 4.81 -1.50
C ILE A 39 10.52 5.42 -0.44
N THR A 40 11.53 4.67 -0.04
CA THR A 40 12.46 5.09 1.01
C THR A 40 13.77 5.51 0.38
N THR A 41 14.34 6.60 0.87
CA THR A 41 15.72 7.01 0.60
C THR A 41 16.49 7.07 1.90
N LEU A 42 17.83 6.99 1.84
CA LEU A 42 18.65 7.24 3.02
C LEU A 42 18.42 8.67 3.50
N LEU A 43 18.20 8.80 4.80
CA LEU A 43 18.12 10.04 5.55
C LEU A 43 19.48 10.33 6.18
N LYS A 44 19.96 11.57 6.03
CA LYS A 44 21.33 11.95 6.41
C LYS A 44 21.36 12.99 7.54
N ASN A 45 22.28 12.79 8.48
CA ASN A 45 22.75 13.82 9.41
C ASN A 45 24.29 13.76 9.53
N GLY A 46 24.99 14.78 9.03
CA GLY A 46 26.46 14.74 8.98
C GLY A 46 26.97 13.53 8.19
N THR A 47 27.72 12.64 8.83
CA THR A 47 28.18 11.37 8.23
C THR A 47 27.25 10.18 8.50
N GLN A 48 26.26 10.34 9.38
CA GLN A 48 25.32 9.28 9.74
C GLN A 48 24.20 9.15 8.70
N MET A 49 23.83 7.91 8.41
CA MET A 49 22.77 7.54 7.47
C MET A 49 21.79 6.58 8.14
N THR A 50 20.50 6.76 7.89
CA THR A 50 19.45 5.87 8.40
C THR A 50 18.26 5.86 7.46
N THR A 51 17.23 5.08 7.79
CA THR A 51 15.89 5.18 7.22
C THR A 51 14.88 4.94 8.34
N SER A 52 13.65 5.43 8.18
CA SER A 52 12.57 5.06 9.11
C SER A 52 12.36 3.55 9.10
N ARG A 53 12.41 2.88 7.93
CA ARG A 53 12.32 1.40 7.83
C ARG A 53 13.35 0.68 8.69
N LYS A 54 14.62 1.12 8.65
CA LYS A 54 15.68 0.53 9.47
C LYS A 54 15.38 0.71 10.97
N GLN A 55 15.06 1.93 11.38
CA GLN A 55 14.78 2.23 12.79
C GLN A 55 13.56 1.46 13.32
N ILE A 56 12.53 1.24 12.49
CA ILE A 56 11.34 0.45 12.84
C ILE A 56 11.71 -1.00 13.08
N THR A 57 12.48 -1.62 12.17
CA THR A 57 12.98 -2.99 12.35
C THR A 57 13.82 -3.11 13.62
N ASP A 58 14.61 -2.09 13.94
CA ASP A 58 15.48 -2.06 15.11
C ASP A 58 14.75 -1.64 16.41
N ASN A 59 13.43 -1.39 16.37
CA ASN A 59 12.64 -0.85 17.49
C ASN A 59 13.20 0.46 18.10
N THR A 60 13.83 1.30 17.28
CA THR A 60 14.42 2.59 17.68
C THR A 60 13.73 3.79 17.01
N TYR A 61 12.61 3.56 16.31
CA TYR A 61 11.94 4.60 15.55
C TYR A 61 11.39 5.73 16.42
N ASN A 62 11.74 6.95 16.03
CA ASN A 62 11.17 8.17 16.59
C ASN A 62 10.99 9.21 15.48
N GLN A 63 9.73 9.43 15.09
CA GLN A 63 9.37 10.37 14.03
C GLN A 63 9.94 11.77 14.24
N LYS A 64 9.97 12.26 15.48
CA LYS A 64 10.43 13.63 15.79
C LYS A 64 11.93 13.79 15.58
N GLN A 65 12.72 12.73 15.84
CA GLN A 65 14.16 12.76 15.61
C GLN A 65 14.51 12.83 14.13
N ASN A 66 13.63 12.32 13.26
CA ASN A 66 13.87 12.32 11.81
C ASN A 66 13.57 13.66 11.13
N LEU A 67 12.88 14.60 11.79
CA LEU A 67 12.43 15.86 11.19
C LEU A 67 13.57 16.76 10.66
N ASN A 68 14.75 16.66 11.26
CA ASN A 68 15.92 17.46 10.87
C ASN A 68 16.87 16.69 9.93
N LEU A 69 16.54 15.46 9.55
CA LEU A 69 17.36 14.68 8.62
C LEU A 69 17.13 15.16 7.18
N LYS A 70 18.19 15.12 6.37
CA LYS A 70 18.11 15.49 4.96
C LYS A 70 17.81 14.28 4.10
N PHE A 71 16.87 14.42 3.16
CA PHE A 71 16.69 13.44 2.09
C PHE A 71 17.94 13.31 1.24
N THR A 72 18.18 12.11 0.72
CA THR A 72 19.23 11.85 -0.26
C THR A 72 18.64 11.14 -1.48
N PHE A 73 19.46 10.94 -2.50
CA PHE A 73 19.06 10.21 -3.71
C PHE A 73 19.34 8.70 -3.64
N HIS A 74 19.87 8.20 -2.51
CA HIS A 74 20.17 6.78 -2.35
C HIS A 74 18.90 6.03 -1.96
N VAL A 75 18.38 5.24 -2.88
CA VAL A 75 17.15 4.47 -2.70
C VAL A 75 17.36 3.27 -1.77
N TRP A 76 16.34 2.95 -0.98
CA TRP A 76 16.27 1.80 -0.09
C TRP A 76 15.19 0.84 -0.57
N SER A 77 15.48 -0.46 -0.53
CA SER A 77 14.58 -1.51 -1.03
C SER A 77 13.74 -2.15 0.08
N PRO A 78 12.55 -2.70 -0.26
CA PRO A 78 11.95 -2.78 -1.59
C PRO A 78 11.42 -1.44 -2.13
N GLN A 79 11.49 -1.25 -3.45
CA GLN A 79 10.85 -0.12 -4.14
C GLN A 79 9.34 -0.36 -4.21
N THR A 80 8.54 0.38 -3.46
CA THR A 80 7.10 0.18 -3.22
C THR A 80 6.19 0.61 -4.38
N ALA A 81 6.58 0.21 -5.59
CA ALA A 81 5.82 0.35 -6.81
C ALA A 81 5.81 -0.99 -7.56
N LEU A 82 4.76 -1.25 -8.35
CA LEU A 82 4.60 -2.50 -9.08
C LEU A 82 4.78 -3.72 -8.15
N VAL A 83 5.63 -4.70 -8.54
CA VAL A 83 5.93 -5.91 -7.76
C VAL A 83 6.47 -5.61 -6.37
N GLY A 84 7.17 -4.50 -6.19
CA GLY A 84 7.74 -4.17 -4.89
C GLY A 84 6.69 -3.70 -3.87
N LYS A 85 5.46 -3.39 -4.27
CA LYS A 85 4.33 -3.30 -3.31
C LYS A 85 4.03 -4.64 -2.66
N TYR A 86 3.98 -5.72 -3.45
CA TYR A 86 3.80 -7.06 -2.91
C TYR A 86 5.03 -7.49 -2.10
N GLY A 87 6.24 -7.19 -2.59
CA GLY A 87 7.48 -7.40 -1.83
C GLY A 87 7.46 -6.70 -0.46
N ALA A 88 6.95 -5.47 -0.39
CA ALA A 88 6.81 -4.73 0.85
C ALA A 88 5.83 -5.36 1.85
N ILE A 89 4.75 -6.00 1.39
CA ILE A 89 3.86 -6.80 2.27
C ILE A 89 4.66 -7.91 2.92
N LEU A 90 5.42 -8.67 2.13
CA LEU A 90 6.23 -9.79 2.62
C LEU A 90 7.36 -9.35 3.56
N THR A 91 7.99 -8.20 3.28
CA THR A 91 9.11 -7.67 4.07
C THR A 91 8.67 -7.02 5.37
N TYR A 92 7.63 -6.18 5.34
CA TYR A 92 7.33 -5.27 6.45
C TYR A 92 6.04 -5.58 7.22
N ILE A 93 5.19 -6.48 6.69
CA ILE A 93 3.90 -6.81 7.33
C ILE A 93 3.90 -8.28 7.75
N SER A 94 3.95 -9.19 6.79
CA SER A 94 4.01 -10.63 7.06
C SER A 94 4.33 -11.41 5.79
N GLN A 95 5.13 -12.45 5.93
CA GLN A 95 5.39 -13.40 4.83
C GLN A 95 4.21 -14.35 4.59
N TRP A 96 3.32 -14.54 5.58
CA TRP A 96 2.31 -15.60 5.56
C TRP A 96 0.89 -15.08 5.80
N LYS A 97 0.74 -14.01 6.59
CA LYS A 97 -0.57 -13.42 6.88
C LYS A 97 -0.96 -12.45 5.76
N MET A 98 -1.77 -12.95 4.83
CA MET A 98 -2.29 -12.14 3.72
C MET A 98 -3.38 -11.14 4.17
N PRO A 99 -3.44 -9.95 3.57
CA PRO A 99 -4.43 -8.93 3.91
C PRO A 99 -5.85 -9.41 3.61
N ILE A 100 -6.80 -9.04 4.48
CA ILE A 100 -8.24 -9.29 4.25
C ILE A 100 -8.86 -8.23 3.33
N PHE A 101 -8.18 -7.09 3.14
CA PHE A 101 -8.62 -5.97 2.34
C PHE A 101 -7.42 -5.31 1.64
N VAL A 102 -7.51 -5.08 0.33
CA VAL A 102 -6.50 -4.36 -0.45
C VAL A 102 -7.19 -3.31 -1.33
N THR A 103 -6.63 -2.12 -1.41
CA THR A 103 -7.16 -1.02 -2.23
C THR A 103 -6.12 -0.48 -3.19
N GLY A 104 -6.54 -0.08 -4.38
CA GLY A 104 -5.67 0.54 -5.39
C GLY A 104 -6.46 1.31 -6.44
N ASP A 105 -5.73 2.05 -7.28
CA ASP A 105 -6.29 2.90 -8.35
C ASP A 105 -5.48 2.87 -9.65
N THR A 106 -4.24 2.36 -9.62
CA THR A 106 -3.31 2.35 -10.75
C THR A 106 -2.95 0.91 -11.14
N PRO A 107 -3.41 0.40 -12.31
CA PRO A 107 -3.41 -1.05 -12.56
C PRO A 107 -2.03 -1.70 -12.52
N SER A 108 -1.04 -1.09 -13.16
CA SER A 108 0.33 -1.62 -13.24
C SER A 108 1.08 -1.55 -11.90
N SER A 109 0.81 -0.52 -11.08
CA SER A 109 1.52 -0.33 -9.81
C SER A 109 0.89 -1.12 -8.67
N ASP A 110 -0.45 -1.12 -8.59
CA ASP A 110 -1.21 -1.77 -7.52
C ASP A 110 -1.57 -3.21 -7.83
N GLY A 111 -1.54 -3.60 -9.11
CA GLY A 111 -1.96 -4.92 -9.56
C GLY A 111 -1.27 -6.05 -8.81
N TYR A 112 0.02 -5.94 -8.53
CA TYR A 112 0.74 -7.00 -7.83
C TYR A 112 0.20 -7.27 -6.42
N MET A 113 -0.04 -6.22 -5.63
CA MET A 113 -0.63 -6.41 -4.29
C MET A 113 -2.11 -6.82 -4.40
N LEU A 114 -2.86 -6.33 -5.39
CA LEU A 114 -4.27 -6.70 -5.58
C LEU A 114 -4.42 -8.17 -5.96
N PHE A 115 -3.61 -8.67 -6.90
CA PHE A 115 -3.74 -10.04 -7.43
C PHE A 115 -3.01 -11.07 -6.56
N HIS A 116 -1.80 -10.78 -6.08
CA HIS A 116 -0.96 -11.78 -5.41
C HIS A 116 -1.13 -11.82 -3.89
N ALA A 117 -1.57 -10.73 -3.23
CA ALA A 117 -1.79 -10.73 -1.78
C ALA A 117 -3.17 -11.29 -1.37
N TYR A 118 -3.76 -12.17 -2.19
CA TYR A 118 -5.08 -12.75 -1.93
C TYR A 118 -5.00 -13.88 -0.91
N ASN A 119 -5.80 -13.78 0.15
CA ASN A 119 -5.96 -14.85 1.12
C ASN A 119 -6.90 -15.93 0.55
N GLN A 120 -6.36 -17.08 0.15
CA GLN A 120 -7.16 -18.15 -0.45
C GLN A 120 -8.17 -18.78 0.53
N GLN A 121 -7.86 -18.83 1.83
CA GLN A 121 -8.70 -19.48 2.83
C GLN A 121 -9.90 -18.63 3.25
N ARG A 122 -9.71 -17.31 3.36
CA ARG A 122 -10.72 -16.38 3.89
C ARG A 122 -11.27 -15.41 2.85
N GLY A 123 -10.63 -15.34 1.68
CA GLY A 123 -10.82 -14.28 0.72
C GLY A 123 -10.14 -12.97 1.14
N THR A 124 -9.93 -12.11 0.15
CA THR A 124 -9.51 -10.73 0.33
C THR A 124 -10.48 -9.85 -0.46
N LEU A 125 -11.06 -8.84 0.20
CA LEU A 125 -11.85 -7.81 -0.48
C LEU A 125 -10.89 -6.87 -1.23
N ARG A 126 -11.16 -6.65 -2.51
CA ARG A 126 -10.37 -5.77 -3.38
C ARG A 126 -11.20 -4.54 -3.72
N LEU A 127 -10.84 -3.40 -3.13
CA LEU A 127 -11.45 -2.13 -3.48
C LEU A 127 -10.65 -1.49 -4.63
N TRP A 128 -11.35 -1.19 -5.71
CA TRP A 128 -10.81 -0.45 -6.84
C TRP A 128 -11.39 0.95 -6.90
N VAL A 129 -10.54 1.96 -6.75
CA VAL A 129 -10.95 3.37 -6.89
C VAL A 129 -10.76 3.78 -8.36
N ASN A 130 -11.84 3.73 -9.11
CA ASN A 130 -11.87 4.10 -10.52
C ASN A 130 -11.78 5.62 -10.70
N ARG A 131 -10.57 6.12 -10.91
CA ARG A 131 -10.33 7.52 -11.28
C ARG A 131 -10.30 7.78 -12.80
N ARG A 132 -10.24 6.74 -13.63
CA ARG A 132 -10.12 6.83 -15.10
C ARG A 132 -10.67 5.56 -15.78
N ASP A 133 -11.54 5.72 -16.77
CA ASP A 133 -12.13 4.58 -17.49
C ASP A 133 -11.10 3.67 -18.17
N ALA A 134 -10.03 4.25 -18.71
CA ALA A 134 -8.92 3.48 -19.28
C ALA A 134 -8.29 2.53 -18.25
N TYR A 135 -8.21 2.94 -16.97
CA TYR A 135 -7.67 2.10 -15.91
C TYR A 135 -8.65 1.04 -15.45
N LEU A 136 -9.96 1.34 -15.44
CA LEU A 136 -11.00 0.35 -15.20
C LEU A 136 -10.99 -0.76 -16.27
N THR A 137 -10.84 -0.37 -17.54
CA THR A 137 -10.72 -1.33 -18.64
C THR A 137 -9.49 -2.22 -18.46
N LEU A 138 -8.34 -1.62 -18.15
CA LEU A 138 -7.11 -2.36 -17.95
C LEU A 138 -7.18 -3.33 -16.77
N ILE A 139 -7.69 -2.91 -15.60
CA ILE A 139 -7.76 -3.80 -14.44
C ILE A 139 -8.72 -4.97 -14.68
N LYS A 140 -9.83 -4.76 -15.40
CA LYS A 140 -10.76 -5.84 -15.79
C LYS A 140 -10.12 -6.81 -16.79
N GLN A 141 -9.32 -6.30 -17.74
CA GLN A 141 -8.52 -7.14 -18.64
C GLN A 141 -7.52 -8.00 -17.85
N MET A 142 -6.81 -7.39 -16.90
CA MET A 142 -5.88 -8.12 -16.01
C MET A 142 -6.59 -9.19 -15.18
N GLN A 143 -7.78 -8.92 -14.64
CA GLN A 143 -8.57 -9.94 -13.92
C GLN A 143 -8.85 -11.17 -14.81
N ASN A 144 -9.32 -10.93 -16.04
CA ASN A 144 -9.60 -12.00 -16.99
C ASN A 144 -8.34 -12.77 -17.39
N GLN A 145 -7.22 -12.06 -17.62
CA GLN A 145 -5.95 -12.68 -17.97
C GLN A 145 -5.43 -13.53 -16.81
N HIS A 146 -5.33 -12.97 -15.61
CA HIS A 146 -4.83 -13.70 -14.44
C HIS A 146 -5.74 -14.86 -14.04
N ALA A 147 -7.07 -14.74 -14.19
CA ALA A 147 -7.98 -15.85 -13.95
C ALA A 147 -7.73 -17.01 -14.94
N LYS A 148 -7.51 -16.70 -16.22
CA LYS A 148 -7.12 -17.70 -17.24
C LYS A 148 -5.77 -18.33 -16.93
N GLU A 149 -4.78 -17.53 -16.53
CA GLU A 149 -3.45 -18.01 -16.14
C GLU A 149 -3.52 -18.91 -14.90
N GLN A 150 -4.25 -18.51 -13.85
CA GLN A 150 -4.48 -19.34 -12.67
C GLN A 150 -5.10 -20.68 -13.06
N LYS A 151 -6.18 -20.66 -13.86
CA LYS A 151 -6.85 -21.87 -14.34
C LYS A 151 -5.91 -22.76 -15.15
N LYS A 152 -5.12 -22.18 -16.07
CA LYS A 152 -4.16 -22.91 -16.92
C LYS A 152 -3.07 -23.60 -16.09
N ASN A 153 -2.67 -22.99 -14.97
CA ASN A 153 -1.64 -23.54 -14.07
C ASN A 153 -2.24 -24.32 -12.90
N GLU A 154 -3.52 -24.73 -12.98
CA GLU A 154 -4.20 -25.52 -11.95
C GLU A 154 -4.20 -24.87 -10.55
N LEU A 155 -4.11 -23.53 -10.51
CA LEU A 155 -4.20 -22.74 -9.30
C LEU A 155 -5.66 -22.37 -9.02
N PRO A 156 -6.03 -22.17 -7.74
CA PRO A 156 -7.32 -21.59 -7.39
C PRO A 156 -7.54 -20.25 -8.11
N VAL A 157 -8.64 -20.19 -8.87
CA VAL A 157 -9.02 -18.99 -9.63
C VAL A 157 -9.59 -17.96 -8.68
N THR A 158 -8.77 -16.95 -8.37
CA THR A 158 -9.07 -15.91 -7.39
C THR A 158 -9.00 -14.52 -7.99
N ALA A 159 -8.37 -14.33 -9.15
CA ALA A 159 -8.11 -13.00 -9.72
C ALA A 159 -9.37 -12.18 -9.99
N ASP A 160 -10.50 -12.83 -10.27
CA ASP A 160 -11.80 -12.22 -10.58
C ASP A 160 -12.75 -12.12 -9.36
N LYS A 161 -12.31 -12.53 -8.17
CA LYS A 161 -13.15 -12.60 -6.97
C LYS A 161 -13.09 -11.36 -6.09
N ASN A 162 -14.20 -11.08 -5.40
CA ASN A 162 -14.32 -10.10 -4.32
C ASN A 162 -13.87 -8.68 -4.71
N TRP A 163 -14.25 -8.22 -5.90
CA TRP A 163 -13.98 -6.85 -6.34
C TRP A 163 -15.14 -5.92 -6.00
N MET A 164 -14.82 -4.78 -5.41
CA MET A 164 -15.71 -3.64 -5.21
C MET A 164 -15.16 -2.46 -6.00
N TYR A 165 -16.01 -1.81 -6.78
CA TYR A 165 -15.61 -0.67 -7.60
C TYR A 165 -16.32 0.58 -7.10
N VAL A 166 -15.54 1.63 -6.89
CA VAL A 166 -16.03 2.96 -6.48
C VAL A 166 -15.33 4.01 -7.32
N THR A 167 -15.93 5.17 -7.47
CA THR A 167 -15.28 6.37 -8.00
C THR A 167 -14.77 7.24 -6.85
N PRO A 168 -13.85 8.19 -7.11
CA PRO A 168 -13.48 9.19 -6.11
C PRO A 168 -14.68 9.94 -5.52
N ASN A 169 -15.76 10.15 -6.29
CA ASN A 169 -16.96 10.84 -5.84
C ASN A 169 -17.73 10.03 -4.80
N ASP A 170 -17.80 8.71 -4.97
CA ASP A 170 -18.50 7.81 -4.03
C ASP A 170 -17.83 7.78 -2.65
N LEU A 171 -16.54 8.16 -2.57
CA LEU A 171 -15.75 8.19 -1.34
C LEU A 171 -15.61 9.60 -0.74
N ARG A 172 -16.13 10.64 -1.40
CA ARG A 172 -16.08 12.00 -0.82
C ARG A 172 -16.96 12.02 0.42
N PRO A 173 -16.49 12.59 1.55
CA PRO A 173 -17.35 12.83 2.70
C PRO A 173 -18.58 13.65 2.27
N THR A 174 -19.78 13.17 2.55
CA THR A 174 -21.04 13.84 2.19
C THR A 174 -21.43 14.97 3.16
N ASN A 175 -20.49 15.53 3.91
CA ASN A 175 -20.82 16.48 4.96
C ASN A 175 -20.87 17.92 4.40
N GLY A 176 -22.10 18.43 4.28
CA GLY A 176 -22.51 19.74 4.80
C GLY A 176 -21.91 20.98 4.16
N CYS A 177 -22.73 21.68 3.36
CA CYS A 177 -22.94 23.09 3.63
C CYS A 177 -23.42 23.19 5.10
N ASP A 178 -22.57 23.70 5.97
CA ASP A 178 -22.90 24.51 7.16
C ASP A 178 -21.63 25.24 7.59
#